data_AF-A0AAN7HZC8-F1
#
_entry.id   AF-A0AAN7HZC8-F1
#
_cell.length_a   1.000
_cell.length_b   1.000
_cell.length_c   1.000
_cell.angle_alpha   90.00
_cell.angle_beta   90.00
_cell.angle_gamma   90.00
#
_symmetry.space_group_name_H-M   'P 1'
#
loop_
_entity.id
_entity.type
_entity.pdbx_description
1 polymer ?
#
loop_
_entity_poly.entity_id
_entity_poly.type
_entity_poly.pdbx_seq_one_letter_code
_entity_poly.pdbx_strand_id
1 'polypeptide(L)'
;MRHAKEEPSCSATEAIDLISAVKELHGLSFQELNKLLRDSENFTIHYHTEKGLMKIDMEKLAAFLPLHLLGVLMSSDRDETLFRYLLCGIRLLHSLCDLASRQSKVEQILLDDVKVSEQLLDLVFYLLIVLGGYKQENHNFGLIPLVHSALVASSLHLLTGCIASQWQDLVHVLLAHPKVDIFMDAAFGAVLTAIGFLEIQLSAHHIDFRSLTVERMVNFLCQQCEASLQFLQSLCQQKMFRERLLRNKELCGKGGVLFLARAILKLNVPPFTGSSRIAAALSRMKAKILSILLSLCEAESISYLDEVASSPESLNLAKSVALEVLELLKTALGRDPKHLTSCSDRSYPTGFLQLNAMRLADIFSDDSNFRSYITIHFTKVLTAIFSLPHGDFLSSWCSSNLPMREEDGSLEYDSFAAAGWVLDKLSSLDLSNGTNLEFSSLPNNMPQTSYEHQRTSLFVKVIANLHCFVPTICEEQERNLFLLKFLECLQMDLSKSLPEFSINSDAPKATTVCRNLRSLLSHAESLIPNFLNEEDVQLLR
;
A
#
# COMPACT_ATOMS: atom_id res chain seq x y z
N MET A 1 -66.77 -47.40 8.28
CA MET A 1 -66.20 -46.11 8.74
C MET A 1 -64.88 -46.39 9.45
N ARG A 2 -63.76 -46.16 8.77
CA ARG A 2 -62.41 -46.15 9.37
C ARG A 2 -61.93 -44.71 9.33
N HIS A 3 -61.63 -44.14 10.49
CA HIS A 3 -61.04 -42.81 10.59
C HIS A 3 -59.58 -42.88 10.11
N ALA A 4 -59.31 -42.22 8.98
CA ALA A 4 -57.97 -41.86 8.58
C ALA A 4 -57.51 -40.70 9.49
N LYS A 5 -56.40 -40.91 10.21
CA LYS A 5 -55.62 -39.83 10.80
C LYS A 5 -54.80 -39.22 9.67
N GLU A 6 -55.14 -37.99 9.29
CA GLU A 6 -54.26 -37.13 8.53
C GLU A 6 -53.04 -36.83 9.40
N GLU A 7 -51.86 -37.27 8.96
CA GLU A 7 -50.59 -36.75 9.45
C GLU A 7 -50.43 -35.32 8.92
N PRO A 8 -50.13 -34.32 9.76
CA PRO A 8 -49.80 -33.00 9.27
C PRO A 8 -48.40 -33.05 8.67
N SER A 9 -48.33 -33.07 7.34
CA SER A 9 -47.13 -32.79 6.56
C SER A 9 -46.73 -31.33 6.79
N CYS A 10 -45.96 -31.07 7.84
CA CYS A 10 -45.34 -29.78 8.07
C CYS A 10 -43.86 -29.90 7.66
N SER A 11 -43.58 -29.72 6.36
CA SER A 11 -42.23 -29.41 5.91
C SER A 11 -41.92 -27.97 6.31
N ALA A 12 -41.65 -27.77 7.60
CA ALA A 12 -40.98 -26.56 8.05
C ALA A 12 -39.54 -26.68 7.54
N THR A 13 -39.22 -25.97 6.46
CA THR A 13 -37.85 -25.80 5.98
C THR A 13 -37.03 -25.26 7.16
N GLU A 14 -36.20 -26.10 7.78
CA GLU A 14 -35.37 -25.69 8.92
C GLU A 14 -34.53 -24.47 8.48
N ALA A 15 -34.84 -23.31 9.06
CA ALA A 15 -34.08 -22.09 8.84
C ALA A 15 -32.70 -22.26 9.48
N ILE A 16 -31.64 -21.95 8.74
CA ILE A 16 -30.28 -22.05 9.26
C ILE A 16 -30.04 -20.92 10.24
N ASP A 17 -29.60 -21.26 11.44
CA ASP A 17 -29.02 -20.30 12.37
C ASP A 17 -27.61 -19.91 11.91
N LEU A 18 -27.55 -18.95 10.99
CA LEU A 18 -26.31 -18.41 10.44
C LEU A 18 -25.45 -17.72 11.51
N ILE A 19 -26.07 -17.19 12.58
CA ILE A 19 -25.32 -16.55 13.66
C ILE A 19 -24.48 -17.57 14.41
N SER A 20 -25.11 -18.68 14.83
CA SER A 20 -24.39 -19.77 15.49
C SER A 20 -23.40 -20.44 14.55
N ALA A 21 -23.76 -20.65 13.27
CA ALA A 21 -22.87 -21.28 12.30
C ALA A 21 -21.58 -20.47 12.09
N VAL A 22 -21.68 -19.14 11.95
CA VAL A 22 -20.51 -18.27 11.84
C VAL A 22 -19.65 -18.34 13.11
N LYS A 23 -20.25 -18.30 14.30
CA LYS A 23 -19.54 -18.33 15.58
C LYS A 23 -18.75 -19.63 15.80
N GLU A 24 -19.29 -20.76 15.37
CA GLU A 24 -18.66 -22.06 15.60
C GLU A 24 -17.66 -22.44 14.50
N LEU A 25 -17.96 -22.10 13.24
CA LEU A 25 -17.16 -22.58 12.10
C LEU A 25 -16.02 -21.64 11.68
N HIS A 26 -16.05 -20.35 12.06
CA HIS A 26 -15.02 -19.39 11.60
C HIS A 26 -13.59 -19.77 12.00
N GLY A 27 -13.44 -20.61 13.03
CA GLY A 27 -12.14 -21.07 13.52
C GLY A 27 -11.55 -22.20 12.68
N LEU A 28 -12.36 -22.89 11.87
CA LEU A 28 -11.97 -24.07 11.11
C LEU A 28 -11.33 -23.68 9.79
N SER A 29 -10.14 -24.20 9.53
CA SER A 29 -9.46 -24.09 8.24
C SER A 29 -10.19 -24.89 7.16
N PHE A 30 -9.93 -24.58 5.89
CA PHE A 30 -10.49 -25.35 4.77
C PHE A 30 -10.17 -26.85 4.86
N GLN A 31 -9.02 -27.23 5.42
CA GLN A 31 -8.60 -28.63 5.58
C GLN A 31 -9.48 -29.35 6.60
N GLU A 32 -9.78 -28.69 7.72
CA GLU A 32 -10.65 -29.20 8.78
C GLU A 32 -12.10 -29.29 8.30
N LEU A 33 -12.59 -28.25 7.60
CA LEU A 33 -13.92 -28.27 6.97
C LEU A 33 -14.04 -29.40 5.94
N ASN A 34 -13.04 -29.59 5.09
CA ASN A 34 -13.02 -30.69 4.13
C ASN A 34 -13.01 -32.07 4.80
N LYS A 35 -12.32 -32.21 5.94
CA LYS A 35 -12.33 -33.45 6.72
C LYS A 35 -13.73 -33.73 7.28
N LEU A 36 -14.35 -32.74 7.92
CA LEU A 36 -15.71 -32.87 8.45
C LEU A 36 -16.75 -33.20 7.37
N LEU A 37 -16.58 -32.64 6.17
CA LEU A 37 -17.47 -32.93 5.04
C LEU A 37 -17.29 -34.33 4.47
N ARG A 38 -16.06 -34.87 4.43
CA ARG A 38 -15.82 -36.26 4.01
C ARG A 38 -16.48 -37.28 4.94
N ASP A 39 -16.55 -36.95 6.22
CA ASP A 39 -17.15 -37.79 7.25
C ASP A 39 -18.68 -37.58 7.33
N SER A 40 -19.25 -36.68 6.52
CA SER A 40 -20.67 -36.34 6.53
C SER A 40 -21.49 -37.06 5.47
N GLU A 41 -22.70 -37.48 5.84
CA GLU A 41 -23.73 -37.86 4.89
C GLU A 41 -24.52 -36.60 4.49
N ASN A 42 -24.72 -36.37 3.19
CA ASN A 42 -25.53 -35.27 2.63
C ASN A 42 -24.99 -33.84 2.79
N PHE A 43 -23.66 -33.64 2.87
CA PHE A 43 -23.06 -32.29 2.92
C PHE A 43 -23.51 -31.46 4.14
N THR A 44 -23.91 -32.14 5.22
CA THR A 44 -24.30 -31.53 6.49
C THR A 44 -23.27 -31.84 7.58
N ILE A 45 -22.68 -30.80 8.16
CA ILE A 45 -21.73 -30.96 9.28
C ILE A 45 -22.51 -31.10 10.58
N HIS A 46 -22.15 -32.12 11.36
CA HIS A 46 -22.60 -32.29 12.74
C HIS A 46 -21.50 -31.79 13.68
N TYR A 47 -21.74 -30.64 14.30
CA TYR A 47 -20.75 -30.00 15.18
C TYR A 47 -21.20 -30.04 16.64
N HIS A 48 -20.34 -30.52 17.53
CA HIS A 48 -20.62 -30.53 18.97
C HIS A 48 -20.27 -29.16 19.56
N THR A 49 -21.29 -28.44 20.01
CA THR A 49 -21.14 -27.18 20.75
C THR A 49 -21.36 -27.42 22.24
N GLU A 50 -20.98 -26.46 23.09
CA GLU A 50 -21.29 -26.48 24.53
C GLU A 50 -22.81 -26.55 24.82
N LYS A 51 -23.65 -26.15 23.86
CA LYS A 51 -25.11 -26.13 23.96
C LYS A 51 -25.79 -27.35 23.32
N GLY A 52 -25.02 -28.28 22.74
CA GLY A 52 -25.53 -29.50 22.09
C GLY A 52 -25.02 -29.70 20.65
N LEU A 53 -25.60 -30.69 19.97
CA LEU A 53 -25.28 -31.02 18.58
C LEU A 53 -25.95 -30.03 17.61
N MET A 54 -25.15 -29.24 16.90
CA MET A 54 -25.61 -28.36 15.83
C MET A 54 -25.50 -29.09 14.48
N LYS A 55 -26.55 -29.02 13.67
CA LYS A 55 -26.54 -29.51 12.29
C LYS A 55 -26.46 -28.32 11.34
N ILE A 56 -25.42 -28.27 10.52
CA ILE A 56 -25.17 -27.17 9.59
C ILE A 56 -25.17 -27.71 8.17
N ASP A 57 -26.11 -27.22 7.37
CA ASP A 57 -26.17 -27.48 5.93
C ASP A 57 -25.19 -26.53 5.22
N MET A 58 -24.11 -27.09 4.70
CA MET A 58 -22.99 -26.32 4.16
C MET A 58 -23.31 -25.68 2.81
N GLU A 59 -24.24 -26.24 2.04
CA GLU A 59 -24.68 -25.68 0.77
C GLU A 59 -25.46 -24.40 1.00
N LYS A 60 -26.46 -24.45 1.89
CA LYS A 60 -27.21 -23.25 2.27
C LYS A 60 -26.34 -22.23 3.03
N LEU A 61 -25.41 -22.67 3.88
CA LEU A 61 -24.46 -21.76 4.53
C LEU A 61 -23.64 -20.99 3.47
N ALA A 62 -23.03 -21.68 2.51
CA ALA A 62 -22.26 -21.04 1.45
C ALA A 62 -23.11 -20.06 0.63
N ALA A 63 -24.35 -20.42 0.30
CA ALA A 63 -25.25 -19.59 -0.50
C ALA A 63 -25.76 -18.34 0.24
N PHE A 64 -26.03 -18.42 1.55
CA PHE A 64 -26.66 -17.33 2.30
C PHE A 64 -25.69 -16.49 3.14
N LEU A 65 -24.45 -16.95 3.35
CA LEU A 65 -23.48 -16.24 4.19
C LEU A 65 -23.16 -14.81 3.69
N PRO A 66 -22.91 -14.54 2.39
CA PRO A 66 -22.65 -13.19 1.92
C PRO A 66 -23.80 -12.22 2.23
N LEU A 67 -25.03 -12.64 1.91
CA LEU A 67 -26.24 -11.85 2.15
C LEU A 67 -26.50 -11.62 3.65
N HIS A 68 -26.22 -12.62 4.48
CA HIS A 68 -26.35 -12.51 5.93
C HIS A 68 -25.39 -11.48 6.52
N LEU A 69 -24.11 -11.53 6.13
CA LEU A 69 -23.13 -10.54 6.58
C LEU A 69 -23.48 -9.12 6.13
N LEU A 70 -24.02 -8.98 4.91
CA LEU A 70 -24.53 -7.70 4.41
C LEU A 70 -25.71 -7.20 5.25
N GLY A 71 -26.66 -8.09 5.57
CA GLY A 71 -27.80 -7.77 6.43
C GLY A 71 -27.38 -7.35 7.84
N VAL A 72 -26.42 -8.05 8.43
CA VAL A 72 -25.83 -7.69 9.73
C VAL A 72 -25.22 -6.29 9.66
N LEU A 73 -24.37 -6.04 8.67
CA LEU A 73 -23.72 -4.74 8.46
C LEU A 73 -24.71 -3.57 8.32
N MET A 74 -25.90 -3.80 7.78
CA MET A 74 -26.96 -2.79 7.64
C MET A 74 -27.79 -2.55 8.91
N SER A 75 -27.80 -3.49 9.85
CA SER A 75 -28.79 -3.54 10.95
C SER A 75 -28.28 -3.08 12.32
N SER A 76 -26.97 -2.94 12.49
CA SER A 76 -26.33 -2.80 13.81
C SER A 76 -25.49 -1.54 13.95
N ASP A 77 -25.34 -1.08 15.20
CA ASP A 77 -24.45 0.01 15.57
C ASP A 77 -22.98 -0.35 15.29
N ARG A 78 -22.20 0.66 14.88
CA ARG A 78 -20.81 0.50 14.42
C ARG A 78 -19.85 0.35 15.59
N ASP A 79 -19.94 -0.77 16.29
CA ASP A 79 -19.12 -1.08 17.45
C ASP A 79 -18.08 -2.19 17.20
N GLU A 80 -17.23 -2.43 18.19
CA GLU A 80 -16.20 -3.48 18.14
C GLU A 80 -16.79 -4.88 17.98
N THR A 81 -17.96 -5.14 18.57
CA THR A 81 -18.61 -6.45 18.53
C THR A 81 -19.10 -6.80 17.13
N LEU A 82 -19.64 -5.81 16.41
CA LEU A 82 -20.01 -5.92 15.02
C LEU A 82 -18.79 -6.24 14.16
N PHE A 83 -17.71 -5.47 14.27
CA PHE A 83 -16.50 -5.69 13.49
C PHE A 83 -15.88 -7.06 13.77
N ARG A 84 -15.89 -7.50 15.03
CA ARG A 84 -15.46 -8.85 15.40
C ARG A 84 -16.30 -9.92 14.70
N TYR A 85 -17.63 -9.78 14.73
CA TYR A 85 -18.52 -10.75 14.09
C TYR A 85 -18.35 -10.78 12.56
N LEU A 86 -18.20 -9.61 11.93
CA LEU A 86 -17.93 -9.52 10.50
C LEU A 86 -16.59 -10.18 10.15
N LEU A 87 -15.55 -10.02 11.00
CA LEU A 87 -14.26 -10.66 10.77
C LEU A 87 -14.35 -12.19 10.86
N CYS A 88 -15.15 -12.73 11.79
CA CYS A 88 -15.49 -14.16 11.82
C CYS A 88 -16.16 -14.60 10.51
N GLY A 89 -17.13 -13.83 10.02
CA GLY A 89 -17.82 -14.12 8.75
C GLY A 89 -16.91 -14.11 7.54
N ILE A 90 -16.05 -13.09 7.41
CA ILE A 90 -15.07 -12.97 6.32
C ILE A 90 -14.04 -14.11 6.38
N ARG A 91 -13.55 -14.47 7.57
CA ARG A 91 -12.64 -15.60 7.76
C ARG A 91 -13.28 -16.93 7.34
N LEU A 92 -14.56 -17.13 7.65
CA LEU A 92 -15.31 -18.31 7.21
C LEU A 92 -15.48 -18.32 5.69
N LEU A 93 -15.82 -17.18 5.07
CA LEU A 93 -15.93 -17.08 3.60
C LEU A 93 -14.62 -17.45 2.91
N HIS A 94 -13.47 -16.95 3.38
CA HIS A 94 -12.16 -17.36 2.88
C HIS A 94 -11.97 -18.88 2.92
N SER A 95 -12.31 -19.51 4.05
CA SER A 95 -12.19 -20.97 4.21
C SER A 95 -13.11 -21.74 3.25
N LEU A 96 -14.30 -21.20 2.95
CA LEU A 96 -15.21 -21.79 1.97
C LEU A 96 -14.72 -21.60 0.53
N CYS A 97 -14.11 -20.46 0.20
CA CYS A 97 -13.53 -20.23 -1.12
C CYS A 97 -12.32 -21.14 -1.37
N ASP A 98 -11.44 -21.33 -0.38
CA ASP A 98 -10.35 -22.32 -0.47
C ASP A 98 -10.88 -23.75 -0.63
N LEU A 99 -11.97 -24.07 0.06
CA LEU A 99 -12.64 -25.37 -0.02
C LEU A 99 -13.23 -25.64 -1.41
N ALA A 100 -13.67 -24.60 -2.14
CA ALA A 100 -14.23 -24.71 -3.49
C ALA A 100 -13.30 -25.47 -4.44
N SER A 101 -11.98 -25.26 -4.33
CA SER A 101 -10.97 -25.97 -5.12
C SER A 101 -10.98 -27.51 -4.99
N ARG A 102 -11.64 -28.05 -3.96
CA ARG A 102 -11.72 -29.48 -3.66
C ARG A 102 -13.14 -30.04 -3.61
N GLN A 103 -14.15 -29.18 -3.62
CA GLN A 103 -15.56 -29.55 -3.45
C GLN A 103 -16.40 -28.86 -4.52
N SER A 104 -16.72 -29.60 -5.60
CA SER A 104 -17.42 -29.06 -6.77
C SER A 104 -18.78 -28.43 -6.45
N LYS A 105 -19.48 -28.91 -5.41
CA LYS A 105 -20.73 -28.28 -4.96
C LYS A 105 -20.51 -26.86 -4.41
N VAL A 106 -19.44 -26.64 -3.65
CA VAL A 106 -19.09 -25.32 -3.08
C VAL A 106 -18.62 -24.38 -4.19
N GLU A 107 -17.84 -24.93 -5.13
CA GLU A 107 -17.43 -24.23 -6.36
C GLU A 107 -18.64 -23.71 -7.15
N GLN A 108 -19.62 -24.58 -7.41
CA GLN A 108 -20.85 -24.21 -8.11
C GLN A 108 -21.64 -23.09 -7.43
N ILE A 109 -21.63 -23.05 -6.09
CA ILE A 109 -22.38 -22.05 -5.33
C ILE A 109 -21.62 -20.73 -5.22
N LEU A 110 -20.31 -20.77 -4.92
CA LEU A 110 -19.56 -19.55 -4.64
C LEU A 110 -18.94 -18.90 -5.88
N LEU A 111 -18.51 -19.71 -6.85
CA LEU A 111 -17.76 -19.22 -8.02
C LEU A 111 -18.63 -19.19 -9.28
N ASP A 112 -19.55 -20.15 -9.47
CA ASP A 112 -20.37 -20.22 -10.69
C ASP A 112 -21.73 -19.49 -10.57
N ASP A 113 -22.29 -19.37 -9.36
CA ASP A 113 -23.56 -18.66 -9.16
C ASP A 113 -23.35 -17.14 -9.20
N VAL A 114 -23.78 -16.54 -10.32
CA VAL A 114 -23.71 -15.10 -10.57
C VAL A 114 -24.36 -14.27 -9.45
N LYS A 115 -25.44 -14.76 -8.85
CA LYS A 115 -26.15 -14.03 -7.78
C LYS A 115 -25.35 -14.01 -6.50
N VAL A 116 -24.71 -15.13 -6.15
CA VAL A 116 -23.85 -15.22 -4.96
C VAL A 116 -22.59 -14.38 -5.16
N SER A 117 -22.00 -14.41 -6.37
CA SER A 117 -20.88 -13.56 -6.74
C SER A 117 -21.22 -12.06 -6.66
N GLU A 118 -22.39 -11.64 -7.15
CA GLU A 118 -22.89 -10.26 -7.01
C GLU A 118 -23.05 -9.87 -5.52
N GLN A 119 -23.59 -10.77 -4.70
CA GLN A 119 -23.73 -10.54 -3.26
C GLN A 119 -22.38 -10.43 -2.54
N LEU A 120 -21.37 -11.20 -2.96
CA LEU A 120 -20.01 -11.09 -2.45
C LEU A 120 -19.37 -9.74 -2.79
N LEU A 121 -19.55 -9.26 -4.03
CA LEU A 121 -19.11 -7.93 -4.44
C LEU A 121 -19.81 -6.83 -3.64
N ASP A 122 -21.14 -6.87 -3.55
CA ASP A 122 -21.92 -5.90 -2.78
C ASP A 122 -21.54 -5.91 -1.29
N LEU A 123 -21.29 -7.08 -0.70
CA LEU A 123 -20.77 -7.21 0.66
C LEU A 123 -19.42 -6.50 0.82
N VAL A 124 -18.44 -6.79 -0.02
CA VAL A 124 -17.10 -6.18 0.05
C VAL A 124 -17.21 -4.66 -0.13
N PHE A 125 -18.00 -4.21 -1.11
CA PHE A 125 -18.15 -2.79 -1.40
C PHE A 125 -18.76 -2.05 -0.22
N TYR A 126 -19.86 -2.58 0.34
CA TYR A 126 -20.55 -1.95 1.46
C TYR A 126 -19.70 -1.98 2.74
N LEU A 127 -18.96 -3.07 2.98
CA LEU A 127 -18.05 -3.16 4.11
C LEU A 127 -16.94 -2.11 4.02
N LEU A 128 -16.33 -1.92 2.85
CA LEU A 128 -15.31 -0.88 2.64
C LEU A 128 -15.88 0.53 2.82
N ILE A 129 -17.13 0.78 2.39
CA ILE A 129 -17.81 2.07 2.64
C ILE A 129 -17.93 2.33 4.15
N VAL A 130 -18.39 1.33 4.91
CA VAL A 130 -18.55 1.46 6.36
C VAL A 130 -17.21 1.64 7.07
N LEU A 131 -16.19 0.88 6.67
CA LEU A 131 -14.84 0.95 7.24
C LEU A 131 -14.13 2.27 6.89
N GLY A 132 -14.29 2.79 5.67
CA GLY A 132 -13.76 4.09 5.26
C GLY A 132 -14.43 5.27 5.96
N GLY A 133 -15.73 5.17 6.23
CA GLY A 133 -16.49 6.19 6.97
C GLY A 133 -16.34 6.13 8.50
N TYR A 134 -15.55 5.21 9.04
CA TYR A 134 -15.38 5.06 10.48
C TYR A 134 -14.49 6.18 11.04
N LYS A 135 -15.02 6.97 11.98
CA LYS A 135 -14.28 8.01 12.71
C LYS A 135 -14.12 7.56 14.15
N GLN A 136 -12.87 7.44 14.61
CA GLN A 136 -12.60 7.16 16.01
C GLN A 136 -12.76 8.46 16.82
N GLU A 137 -13.81 8.53 17.64
CA GLU A 137 -14.12 9.72 18.46
C GLU A 137 -13.24 9.82 19.73
N ASN A 138 -12.59 8.74 20.15
CA ASN A 138 -11.77 8.68 21.36
C ASN A 138 -10.39 8.04 21.08
N HIS A 139 -9.30 8.68 21.52
CA HIS A 139 -7.91 8.20 21.43
C HIS A 139 -7.60 6.96 22.31
N ASN A 140 -8.60 6.16 22.65
CA ASN A 140 -8.35 4.92 23.38
C ASN A 140 -7.69 3.90 22.45
N PHE A 141 -6.48 3.46 22.83
CA PHE A 141 -5.66 2.45 22.16
C PHE A 141 -6.24 1.04 22.30
N GLY A 142 -7.52 0.88 21.97
CA GLY A 142 -8.23 -0.40 22.00
C GLY A 142 -7.83 -1.34 20.85
N LEU A 143 -8.51 -2.47 20.74
CA LEU A 143 -8.27 -3.48 19.71
C LEU A 143 -8.94 -3.13 18.37
N ILE A 144 -9.80 -2.11 18.34
CA ILE A 144 -10.54 -1.66 17.14
C ILE A 144 -9.63 -1.42 15.92
N PRO A 145 -8.49 -0.71 16.02
CA PRO A 145 -7.55 -0.56 14.91
C PRO A 145 -7.10 -1.89 14.27
N LEU A 146 -6.89 -2.92 15.10
CA LEU A 146 -6.44 -4.24 14.63
C LEU A 146 -7.57 -4.95 13.86
N VAL A 147 -8.78 -4.94 14.42
CA VAL A 147 -9.96 -5.55 13.79
C VAL A 147 -10.32 -4.84 12.49
N HIS A 148 -10.33 -3.51 12.51
CA HIS A 148 -10.61 -2.69 11.33
C HIS A 148 -9.59 -2.96 10.22
N SER A 149 -8.29 -2.87 10.51
CA SER A 149 -7.26 -3.05 9.49
C SER A 149 -7.26 -4.48 8.93
N ALA A 150 -7.50 -5.49 9.78
CA ALA A 150 -7.64 -6.88 9.34
C ALA A 150 -8.88 -7.09 8.47
N LEU A 151 -10.02 -6.45 8.80
CA LEU A 151 -11.22 -6.46 7.97
C LEU A 151 -10.97 -5.84 6.60
N VAL A 152 -10.35 -4.66 6.53
CA VAL A 152 -10.04 -4.00 5.24
C VAL A 152 -9.18 -4.93 4.38
N ALA A 153 -8.07 -5.42 4.93
CA ALA A 153 -7.14 -6.29 4.21
C ALA A 153 -7.79 -7.61 3.76
N SER A 154 -8.48 -8.30 4.68
CA SER A 154 -9.14 -9.58 4.39
C SER A 154 -10.27 -9.44 3.38
N SER A 155 -10.99 -8.32 3.38
CA SER A 155 -12.12 -8.10 2.47
C SER A 155 -11.68 -7.76 1.05
N LEU A 156 -10.60 -7.00 0.92
CA LEU A 156 -9.96 -6.78 -0.38
C LEU A 156 -9.46 -8.12 -0.95
N HIS A 157 -8.72 -8.91 -0.16
CA HIS A 157 -8.19 -10.20 -0.61
C HIS A 157 -9.26 -11.29 -0.78
N LEU A 158 -10.47 -11.10 -0.23
CA LEU A 158 -11.61 -11.96 -0.53
C LEU A 158 -11.97 -11.92 -2.01
N LEU A 159 -11.78 -10.77 -2.67
CA LEU A 159 -12.03 -10.64 -4.11
C LEU A 159 -11.10 -11.54 -4.93
N THR A 160 -9.83 -11.64 -4.55
CA THR A 160 -8.89 -12.55 -5.21
C THR A 160 -9.15 -14.03 -4.91
N GLY A 161 -9.74 -14.33 -3.75
CA GLY A 161 -10.07 -15.70 -3.36
C GLY A 161 -11.40 -16.21 -3.92
N CYS A 162 -12.42 -15.36 -4.01
CA CYS A 162 -13.79 -15.76 -4.30
C CYS A 162 -14.34 -15.24 -5.63
N ILE A 163 -13.69 -14.27 -6.28
CA ILE A 163 -14.14 -13.74 -7.58
C ILE A 163 -13.19 -14.20 -8.68
N ALA A 164 -11.91 -13.83 -8.59
CA ALA A 164 -10.90 -14.29 -9.55
C ALA A 164 -9.48 -14.16 -8.98
N SER A 165 -8.69 -15.21 -9.11
CA SER A 165 -7.27 -15.21 -8.72
C SER A 165 -6.38 -14.46 -9.71
N GLN A 166 -6.81 -14.36 -10.98
CA GLN A 166 -6.13 -13.57 -12.00
C GLN A 166 -6.59 -12.12 -11.95
N TRP A 167 -5.63 -11.19 -11.85
CA TRP A 167 -5.92 -9.75 -11.78
C TRP A 167 -6.67 -9.20 -12.99
N GLN A 168 -6.45 -9.76 -14.18
CA GLN A 168 -7.14 -9.33 -15.40
C GLN A 168 -8.64 -9.64 -15.32
N ASP A 169 -8.98 -10.88 -14.96
CA ASP A 169 -10.36 -11.32 -14.80
C ASP A 169 -11.07 -10.57 -13.67
N LEU A 170 -10.39 -10.39 -12.53
CA LEU A 170 -10.92 -9.61 -11.41
C LEU A 170 -11.26 -8.19 -11.83
N VAL A 171 -10.38 -7.52 -12.58
CA VAL A 171 -10.63 -6.18 -13.10
C VAL A 171 -11.81 -6.15 -14.06
N HIS A 172 -11.95 -7.15 -14.94
CA HIS A 172 -13.11 -7.24 -15.84
C HIS A 172 -14.42 -7.34 -15.06
N VAL A 173 -14.49 -8.19 -14.03
CA VAL A 173 -15.68 -8.34 -13.19
C VAL A 173 -15.97 -7.04 -12.42
N LEU A 174 -14.96 -6.43 -11.79
CA LEU A 174 -15.12 -5.18 -11.06
C LEU A 174 -15.64 -4.06 -11.96
N LEU A 175 -15.07 -3.89 -13.16
CA LEU A 175 -15.47 -2.84 -14.10
C LEU A 175 -16.87 -3.05 -14.70
N ALA A 176 -17.35 -4.30 -14.76
CA ALA A 176 -18.71 -4.61 -15.17
C ALA A 176 -19.74 -4.26 -14.08
N HIS A 177 -19.33 -4.16 -12.82
CA HIS A 177 -20.22 -3.87 -11.71
C HIS A 177 -20.71 -2.40 -11.72
N PRO A 178 -22.02 -2.12 -11.60
CA PRO A 178 -22.57 -0.77 -11.74
C PRO A 178 -22.07 0.22 -10.67
N LYS A 179 -21.60 -0.29 -9.52
CA LYS A 179 -21.10 0.51 -8.40
C LYS A 179 -19.56 0.59 -8.34
N VAL A 180 -18.85 0.30 -9.44
CA VAL A 180 -17.37 0.24 -9.41
C VAL A 180 -16.70 1.54 -8.94
N ASP A 181 -17.24 2.70 -9.31
CA ASP A 181 -16.67 3.99 -8.87
C ASP A 181 -16.80 4.15 -7.35
N ILE A 182 -17.94 3.73 -6.78
CA ILE A 182 -18.17 3.73 -5.33
C ILE A 182 -17.18 2.78 -4.64
N PHE A 183 -16.93 1.62 -5.23
CA PHE A 183 -15.90 0.71 -4.72
C PHE A 183 -14.52 1.33 -4.72
N MET A 184 -14.11 2.01 -5.80
CA MET A 184 -12.81 2.68 -5.84
C MET A 184 -12.71 3.71 -4.70
N ASP A 185 -13.71 4.58 -4.56
CA ASP A 185 -13.73 5.60 -3.51
C ASP A 185 -13.65 4.98 -2.10
N ALA A 186 -14.46 3.93 -1.88
CA ALA A 186 -14.54 3.22 -0.61
C ALA A 186 -13.25 2.46 -0.29
N ALA A 187 -12.62 1.82 -1.26
CA ALA A 187 -11.40 1.05 -1.07
C ALA A 187 -10.23 1.96 -0.68
N PHE A 188 -10.02 3.06 -1.42
CA PHE A 188 -9.00 4.05 -1.08
C PHE A 188 -9.29 4.73 0.27
N GLY A 189 -10.56 5.06 0.54
CA GLY A 189 -10.99 5.64 1.81
C GLY A 189 -10.76 4.71 3.01
N ALA A 190 -11.08 3.42 2.88
CA ALA A 190 -10.88 2.42 3.93
C ALA A 190 -9.39 2.21 4.25
N VAL A 191 -8.54 2.16 3.22
CA VAL A 191 -7.08 2.08 3.40
C VAL A 191 -6.54 3.35 4.06
N LEU A 192 -7.02 4.53 3.66
CA LEU A 192 -6.64 5.80 4.31
C LEU A 192 -7.00 5.80 5.79
N THR A 193 -8.19 5.32 6.17
CA THR A 193 -8.60 5.21 7.58
C THR A 193 -7.70 4.24 8.36
N ALA A 194 -7.34 3.09 7.77
CA ALA A 194 -6.40 2.14 8.38
C ALA A 194 -4.99 2.75 8.57
N ILE A 195 -4.50 3.52 7.59
CA ILE A 195 -3.24 4.27 7.70
C ILE A 195 -3.32 5.32 8.81
N GLY A 196 -4.46 6.01 8.96
CA GLY A 196 -4.69 6.94 10.07
C GLY A 196 -4.57 6.26 11.43
N PHE A 197 -5.10 5.04 11.57
CA PHE A 197 -4.89 4.26 12.80
C PHE A 197 -3.42 3.92 13.03
N LEU A 198 -2.70 3.52 11.99
CA LEU A 198 -1.28 3.24 12.10
C LEU A 198 -0.49 4.51 12.53
N GLU A 199 -0.81 5.68 11.97
CA GLU A 199 -0.20 6.95 12.34
C GLU A 199 -0.43 7.29 13.83
N ILE A 200 -1.67 7.15 14.31
CA ILE A 200 -2.02 7.37 15.72
C ILE A 200 -1.22 6.41 16.62
N GLN A 201 -1.08 5.14 16.22
CA GLN A 201 -0.36 4.14 17.01
C GLN A 201 1.14 4.39 17.04
N LEU A 202 1.73 4.78 15.91
CA LEU A 202 3.15 5.14 15.80
C LEU A 202 3.49 6.40 16.61
N SER A 203 2.58 7.38 16.64
CA SER A 203 2.76 8.64 17.37
C SER A 203 2.51 8.52 18.88
N ALA A 204 1.57 7.69 19.30
CA ALA A 204 1.27 7.52 20.71
C ALA A 204 2.34 6.76 21.50
N HIS A 205 2.98 5.77 20.87
CA HIS A 205 3.89 4.86 21.56
C HIS A 205 5.34 5.34 21.58
N HIS A 206 5.60 6.62 21.26
CA HIS A 206 6.94 7.24 21.29
C HIS A 206 7.75 6.98 22.57
N ILE A 207 7.11 6.63 23.70
CA ILE A 207 7.75 6.43 25.00
C ILE A 207 7.78 4.94 25.43
N ASP A 208 6.86 4.09 24.94
CA ASP A 208 6.57 2.75 25.51
C ASP A 208 6.83 1.53 24.58
N PHE A 209 7.48 1.72 23.42
CA PHE A 209 7.92 0.63 22.53
C PHE A 209 8.91 -0.38 23.16
N ARG A 210 9.23 -0.24 24.45
CA ARG A 210 9.94 -1.28 25.23
C ARG A 210 9.06 -2.49 25.55
N SER A 211 7.73 -2.37 25.40
CA SER A 211 6.82 -3.50 25.54
C SER A 211 6.76 -4.31 24.25
N LEU A 212 7.20 -5.57 24.31
CA LEU A 212 7.16 -6.53 23.20
C LEU A 212 5.74 -6.70 22.62
N THR A 213 4.70 -6.43 23.40
CA THR A 213 3.31 -6.53 22.93
C THR A 213 2.89 -5.38 22.03
N VAL A 214 3.35 -4.15 22.34
CA VAL A 214 3.06 -2.96 21.53
C VAL A 214 3.74 -3.07 20.17
N GLU A 215 5.01 -3.49 20.15
CA GLU A 215 5.73 -3.70 18.89
C GLU A 215 5.02 -4.71 17.99
N ARG A 216 4.53 -5.82 18.55
CA ARG A 216 3.78 -6.84 17.81
C ARG A 216 2.48 -6.28 17.22
N MET A 217 1.73 -5.47 17.97
CA MET A 217 0.49 -4.84 17.50
C MET A 217 0.77 -3.87 16.35
N VAL A 218 1.79 -3.02 16.48
CA VAL A 218 2.17 -2.07 15.43
C VAL A 218 2.68 -2.80 14.19
N ASN A 219 3.49 -3.85 14.37
CA ASN A 219 3.97 -4.68 13.25
C ASN A 219 2.80 -5.37 12.51
N PHE A 220 1.82 -5.89 13.25
CA PHE A 220 0.61 -6.45 12.66
C PHE A 220 -0.16 -5.39 11.86
N LEU A 221 -0.37 -4.19 12.41
CA LEU A 221 -1.01 -3.08 11.70
C LEU A 221 -0.26 -2.71 10.43
N CYS A 222 1.07 -2.66 10.48
CA CYS A 222 1.91 -2.42 9.30
C CYS A 222 1.63 -3.47 8.22
N GLN A 223 1.57 -4.75 8.57
CA GLN A 223 1.29 -5.84 7.62
C GLN A 223 -0.12 -5.73 7.01
N GLN A 224 -1.14 -5.40 7.81
CA GLN A 224 -2.51 -5.24 7.28
C GLN A 224 -2.63 -4.03 6.34
N CYS A 225 -2.00 -2.91 6.70
CA CYS A 225 -1.96 -1.72 5.85
C CYS A 225 -1.18 -1.99 4.56
N GLU A 226 -0.04 -2.67 4.65
CA GLU A 226 0.78 -3.06 3.51
C GLU A 226 0.03 -3.99 2.56
N ALA A 227 -0.64 -5.02 3.11
CA ALA A 227 -1.47 -5.94 2.32
C ALA A 227 -2.55 -5.17 1.55
N SER A 228 -3.30 -4.31 2.24
CA SER A 228 -4.39 -3.54 1.64
C SER A 228 -3.88 -2.61 0.53
N LEU A 229 -2.75 -1.94 0.75
CA LEU A 229 -2.12 -1.09 -0.24
C LEU A 229 -1.57 -1.89 -1.43
N GLN A 230 -0.99 -3.07 -1.20
CA GLN A 230 -0.51 -3.97 -2.25
C GLN A 230 -1.65 -4.44 -3.15
N PHE A 231 -2.83 -4.68 -2.60
CA PHE A 231 -4.03 -4.98 -3.37
C PHE A 231 -4.41 -3.82 -4.31
N LEU A 232 -4.48 -2.59 -3.77
CA LEU A 232 -4.74 -1.38 -4.58
C LEU A 232 -3.67 -1.16 -5.66
N GLN A 233 -2.40 -1.37 -5.31
CA GLN A 233 -1.29 -1.29 -6.27
C GLN A 233 -1.48 -2.28 -7.42
N SER A 234 -1.85 -3.52 -7.12
CA SER A 234 -2.05 -4.57 -8.12
C SER A 234 -3.21 -4.25 -9.07
N LEU A 235 -4.30 -3.64 -8.56
CA LEU A 235 -5.38 -3.11 -9.40
C LEU A 235 -4.90 -1.96 -10.29
N CYS A 236 -4.14 -0.99 -9.76
CA CYS A 236 -3.63 0.16 -10.51
C CYS A 236 -2.61 -0.21 -11.60
N GLN A 237 -1.96 -1.36 -11.48
CA GLN A 237 -1.09 -1.91 -12.52
C GLN A 237 -1.88 -2.38 -13.75
N GLN A 238 -3.14 -2.78 -13.58
CA GLN A 238 -4.00 -3.18 -14.69
C GLN A 238 -4.48 -1.96 -15.48
N LYS A 239 -4.13 -1.90 -16.77
CA LYS A 239 -4.41 -0.75 -17.66
C LYS A 239 -5.88 -0.33 -17.62
N MET A 240 -6.82 -1.26 -17.77
CA MET A 240 -8.26 -0.97 -17.81
C MET A 240 -8.77 -0.36 -16.49
N PHE A 241 -8.31 -0.87 -15.35
CA PHE A 241 -8.68 -0.32 -14.04
C PHE A 241 -8.09 1.07 -13.86
N ARG A 242 -6.81 1.25 -14.22
CA ARG A 242 -6.12 2.54 -14.17
C ARG A 242 -6.81 3.61 -14.99
N GLU A 243 -7.20 3.30 -16.23
CA GLU A 243 -7.93 4.23 -17.09
C GLU A 243 -9.30 4.62 -16.51
N ARG A 244 -9.98 3.69 -15.84
CA ARG A 244 -11.23 3.98 -15.14
C ARG A 244 -10.99 4.86 -13.91
N LEU A 245 -9.95 4.58 -13.13
CA LEU A 245 -9.54 5.33 -11.95
C LEU A 245 -9.20 6.79 -12.29
N LEU A 246 -8.49 7.04 -13.40
CA LEU A 246 -8.16 8.39 -13.87
C LEU A 246 -9.38 9.25 -14.19
N ARG A 247 -10.52 8.62 -14.53
CA ARG A 247 -11.79 9.30 -14.78
C ARG A 247 -12.60 9.54 -13.49
N ASN A 248 -12.15 9.01 -12.36
CA ASN A 248 -12.81 9.19 -11.08
C ASN A 248 -12.49 10.59 -10.50
N LYS A 249 -13.53 11.40 -10.35
CA LYS A 249 -13.41 12.79 -9.90
C LYS A 249 -13.02 12.92 -8.43
N GLU A 250 -13.44 12.01 -7.55
CA GLU A 250 -13.10 12.08 -6.13
C GLU A 250 -11.64 11.67 -5.90
N LEU A 251 -11.18 10.62 -6.58
CA LEU A 251 -9.84 10.07 -6.40
C LEU A 251 -8.75 10.85 -7.14
N CYS A 252 -8.99 11.23 -8.40
CA CYS A 252 -8.03 11.97 -9.19
C CYS A 252 -8.29 13.48 -9.14
N GLY A 253 -9.47 13.96 -9.54
CA GLY A 253 -9.77 15.39 -9.60
C GLY A 253 -9.65 16.11 -8.25
N LYS A 254 -10.25 15.54 -7.19
CA LYS A 254 -10.20 16.09 -5.82
C LYS A 254 -9.02 15.58 -4.98
N GLY A 255 -8.15 14.77 -5.58
CA GLY A 255 -6.92 14.32 -4.92
C GLY A 255 -7.10 13.24 -3.86
N GLY A 256 -8.16 12.41 -3.90
CA GLY A 256 -8.32 11.25 -3.00
C GLY A 256 -7.09 10.33 -2.94
N VAL A 257 -6.45 10.04 -4.08
CA VAL A 257 -5.20 9.26 -4.12
C VAL A 257 -4.05 10.02 -3.44
N LEU A 258 -3.99 11.35 -3.61
CA LEU A 258 -2.96 12.19 -3.02
C LEU A 258 -3.10 12.31 -1.50
N PHE A 259 -4.33 12.27 -0.95
CA PHE A 259 -4.53 12.19 0.50
C PHE A 259 -3.93 10.92 1.08
N LEU A 260 -4.15 9.78 0.43
CA LEU A 260 -3.53 8.50 0.82
C LEU A 260 -2.00 8.56 0.70
N ALA A 261 -1.48 9.09 -0.41
CA ALA A 261 -0.06 9.28 -0.60
C ALA A 261 0.57 10.13 0.50
N ARG A 262 0.00 11.30 0.79
CA ARG A 262 0.52 12.18 1.83
C ARG A 262 0.50 11.51 3.20
N ALA A 263 -0.58 10.81 3.55
CA ALA A 263 -0.69 10.11 4.83
C ALA A 263 0.43 9.06 4.98
N ILE A 264 0.64 8.23 3.96
CA ILE A 264 1.68 7.18 3.97
C ILE A 264 3.09 7.78 4.00
N LEU A 265 3.36 8.81 3.20
CA LEU A 265 4.70 9.41 3.11
C LEU A 265 5.12 10.09 4.42
N LYS A 266 4.15 10.62 5.18
CA LYS A 266 4.36 11.22 6.50
C LYS A 266 4.56 10.21 7.64
N LEU A 267 4.29 8.92 7.42
CA LEU A 267 4.56 7.90 8.43
C LEU A 267 6.07 7.86 8.72
N ASN A 268 6.44 8.07 9.98
CA ASN A 268 7.82 8.07 10.43
C ASN A 268 8.01 7.08 11.58
N VAL A 269 9.11 6.34 11.56
CA VAL A 269 9.52 5.55 12.72
C VAL A 269 10.16 6.50 13.73
N PRO A 270 9.79 6.43 15.03
CA PRO A 270 10.47 7.20 16.06
C PRO A 270 11.99 6.87 16.06
N PRO A 271 12.89 7.87 16.17
CA PRO A 271 14.34 7.68 16.02
C PRO A 271 14.98 6.78 17.09
N PHE A 272 14.25 6.47 18.19
CA PHE A 272 14.74 5.67 19.30
C PHE A 272 14.19 4.23 19.33
N THR A 273 13.41 3.81 18.32
CA THR A 273 12.72 2.52 18.30
C THR A 273 13.21 1.68 17.12
N GLY A 274 14.36 1.04 17.32
CA GLY A 274 15.06 0.20 16.34
C GLY A 274 14.40 -1.14 16.08
N SER A 275 13.15 -1.16 15.57
CA SER A 275 12.62 -2.34 14.89
C SER A 275 12.87 -2.20 13.39
N SER A 276 13.92 -2.87 12.89
CA SER A 276 14.24 -2.90 11.45
C SER A 276 13.07 -3.41 10.61
N ARG A 277 12.16 -4.20 11.21
CA ARG A 277 10.94 -4.73 10.60
C ARG A 277 9.92 -3.64 10.29
N ILE A 278 9.56 -2.85 11.29
CA ILE A 278 8.57 -1.77 11.14
C ILE A 278 9.10 -0.74 10.13
N ALA A 279 10.39 -0.36 10.25
CA ALA A 279 11.04 0.54 9.31
C ALA A 279 10.98 0.01 7.87
N ALA A 280 11.27 -1.27 7.66
CA ALA A 280 11.18 -1.91 6.34
C ALA A 280 9.74 -1.95 5.80
N ALA A 281 8.75 -2.28 6.64
CA ALA A 281 7.35 -2.28 6.24
C ALA A 281 6.85 -0.87 5.85
N LEU A 282 7.18 0.15 6.65
CA LEU A 282 6.86 1.55 6.30
C LEU A 282 7.52 1.95 4.98
N SER A 283 8.79 1.58 4.79
CA SER A 283 9.52 1.84 3.54
C SER A 283 8.85 1.18 2.33
N ARG A 284 8.42 -0.09 2.45
CA ARG A 284 7.67 -0.78 1.39
C ARG A 284 6.33 -0.11 1.12
N MET A 285 5.57 0.27 2.14
CA MET A 285 4.32 1.02 1.93
C MET A 285 4.54 2.33 1.18
N LYS A 286 5.57 3.10 1.55
CA LYS A 286 5.96 4.30 0.79
C LYS A 286 6.31 3.95 -0.66
N ALA A 287 7.12 2.92 -0.89
CA ALA A 287 7.47 2.50 -2.24
C ALA A 287 6.24 2.10 -3.08
N LYS A 288 5.26 1.39 -2.49
CA LYS A 288 4.02 0.96 -3.17
C LYS A 288 3.10 2.13 -3.51
N ILE A 289 2.92 3.11 -2.63
CA ILE A 289 2.09 4.29 -2.95
C ILE A 289 2.75 5.18 -4.00
N LEU A 290 4.09 5.32 -3.97
CA LEU A 290 4.80 6.00 -5.06
C LEU A 290 4.66 5.25 -6.38
N SER A 291 4.66 3.91 -6.37
CA SER A 291 4.39 3.09 -7.56
C SER A 291 2.97 3.28 -8.12
N ILE A 292 1.96 3.46 -7.25
CA ILE A 292 0.61 3.84 -7.69
C ILE A 292 0.63 5.21 -8.37
N LEU A 293 1.25 6.22 -7.77
CA LEU A 293 1.36 7.56 -8.35
C LEU A 293 2.09 7.53 -9.70
N LEU A 294 3.20 6.81 -9.79
CA LEU A 294 3.93 6.62 -11.05
C LEU A 294 3.03 6.05 -12.14
N SER A 295 2.32 4.97 -11.81
CA SER A 295 1.41 4.32 -12.76
C SER A 295 0.37 5.31 -13.30
N LEU A 296 -0.18 6.17 -12.42
CA LEU A 296 -1.15 7.20 -12.81
C LEU A 296 -0.53 8.31 -13.67
N CYS A 297 0.65 8.81 -13.30
CA CYS A 297 1.36 9.83 -14.07
C CYS A 297 1.79 9.35 -15.47
N GLU A 298 2.19 8.08 -15.59
CA GLU A 298 2.64 7.47 -16.85
C GLU A 298 1.48 7.05 -17.77
N ALA A 299 0.23 7.31 -17.40
CA ALA A 299 -0.91 6.91 -18.20
C ALA A 299 -1.10 7.81 -19.44
N GLU A 300 -1.16 7.18 -20.61
CA GLU A 300 -1.28 7.89 -21.90
C GLU A 300 -2.67 8.49 -22.16
N SER A 301 -3.73 7.99 -21.50
CA SER A 301 -5.11 8.33 -21.84
C SER A 301 -5.55 9.71 -21.33
N ILE A 302 -5.13 10.06 -20.10
CA ILE A 302 -5.49 11.27 -19.39
C ILE A 302 -4.27 11.66 -18.57
N SER A 303 -3.82 12.91 -18.72
CA SER A 303 -2.75 13.45 -17.90
C SER A 303 -3.23 13.58 -16.45
N TYR A 304 -2.69 12.73 -15.57
CA TYR A 304 -3.02 12.78 -14.15
C TYR A 304 -2.61 14.11 -13.51
N LEU A 305 -1.48 14.68 -13.93
CA LEU A 305 -0.97 15.95 -13.41
C LEU A 305 -1.87 17.13 -13.78
N ASP A 306 -2.44 17.13 -14.99
CA ASP A 306 -3.42 18.14 -15.38
C ASP A 306 -4.74 17.97 -14.61
N GLU A 307 -5.18 16.73 -14.37
CA GLU A 307 -6.39 16.46 -13.60
C GLU A 307 -6.26 16.96 -12.15
N VAL A 308 -5.12 16.72 -11.49
CA VAL A 308 -4.89 17.25 -10.13
C VAL A 308 -4.64 18.75 -10.14
N ALA A 309 -4.12 19.32 -11.23
CA ALA A 309 -3.95 20.76 -11.40
C ALA A 309 -5.26 21.51 -11.72
N SER A 310 -6.36 20.78 -11.98
CA SER A 310 -7.66 21.36 -12.33
C SER A 310 -8.30 22.25 -11.25
N SER A 311 -7.91 22.07 -9.98
CA SER A 311 -8.38 22.89 -8.85
C SER A 311 -7.23 23.34 -7.95
N PRO A 312 -7.29 24.55 -7.37
CA PRO A 312 -6.24 25.03 -6.47
C PRO A 312 -6.02 24.12 -5.26
N GLU A 313 -7.07 23.55 -4.69
CA GLU A 313 -7.01 22.65 -3.53
C GLU A 313 -6.24 21.36 -3.86
N SER A 314 -6.57 20.73 -5.00
CA SER A 314 -5.92 19.50 -5.44
C SER A 314 -4.46 19.76 -5.86
N LEU A 315 -4.18 20.87 -6.54
CA LEU A 315 -2.82 21.29 -6.88
C LEU A 315 -1.96 21.53 -5.64
N ASN A 316 -2.50 22.20 -4.62
CA ASN A 316 -1.79 22.42 -3.36
C ASN A 316 -1.50 21.10 -2.64
N LEU A 317 -2.44 20.15 -2.68
CA LEU A 317 -2.22 18.81 -2.15
C LEU A 317 -1.14 18.06 -2.94
N ALA A 318 -1.15 18.13 -4.27
CA ALA A 318 -0.14 17.51 -5.12
C ALA A 318 1.25 18.09 -4.86
N LYS A 319 1.38 19.43 -4.72
CA LYS A 319 2.63 20.10 -4.31
C LYS A 319 3.09 19.65 -2.93
N SER A 320 2.16 19.47 -1.98
CA SER A 320 2.48 18.90 -0.67
C SER A 320 3.02 17.48 -0.78
N VAL A 321 2.47 16.63 -1.65
CA VAL A 321 3.00 15.27 -1.90
C VAL A 321 4.38 15.32 -2.56
N ALA A 322 4.56 16.21 -3.55
CA ALA A 322 5.85 16.42 -4.20
C ALA A 322 6.93 16.82 -3.17
N LEU A 323 6.60 17.68 -2.21
CA LEU A 323 7.53 18.04 -1.13
C LEU A 323 7.93 16.83 -0.28
N GLU A 324 6.99 15.95 0.07
CA GLU A 324 7.32 14.70 0.80
C GLU A 324 8.23 13.79 -0.04
N VAL A 325 8.02 13.70 -1.36
CA VAL A 325 8.92 12.97 -2.27
C VAL A 325 10.33 13.59 -2.26
N LEU A 326 10.44 14.91 -2.31
CA LEU A 326 11.73 15.60 -2.26
C LEU A 326 12.45 15.42 -0.91
N GLU A 327 11.72 15.39 0.20
CA GLU A 327 12.31 15.09 1.52
C GLU A 327 12.80 13.63 1.61
N LEU A 328 12.08 12.66 1.03
CA LEU A 328 12.57 11.29 0.90
C LEU A 328 13.89 11.23 0.12
N LEU A 329 13.96 11.95 -1.01
CA LEU A 329 15.18 12.03 -1.80
C LEU A 329 16.30 12.71 -1.03
N LYS A 330 16.03 13.82 -0.35
CA LYS A 330 17.02 14.51 0.48
C LYS A 330 17.65 13.58 1.51
N THR A 331 16.84 12.83 2.26
CA THR A 331 17.33 11.87 3.25
C THR A 331 18.04 10.68 2.60
N ALA A 332 17.55 10.16 1.47
CA ALA A 332 18.19 9.04 0.78
C ALA A 332 19.55 9.42 0.17
N LEU A 333 19.65 10.62 -0.41
CA LEU A 333 20.85 11.12 -1.10
C LEU A 333 21.89 11.71 -0.14
N GLY A 334 21.47 12.12 1.06
CA GLY A 334 22.35 12.65 2.10
C GLY A 334 23.02 11.58 2.97
N ARG A 335 22.50 10.35 3.07
CA ARG A 335 23.07 9.33 3.96
C ARG A 335 24.49 8.93 3.59
N ASP A 336 25.39 8.95 4.57
CA ASP A 336 26.74 8.38 4.43
C ASP A 336 26.64 6.85 4.25
N PRO A 337 27.16 6.28 3.15
CA PRO A 337 27.19 4.84 2.91
C PRO A 337 27.84 4.03 4.05
N LYS A 338 28.76 4.63 4.82
CA LYS A 338 29.51 3.96 5.89
C LYS A 338 28.72 3.78 7.19
N HIS A 339 27.65 4.56 7.38
CA HIS A 339 26.82 4.47 8.60
C HIS A 339 25.74 3.38 8.53
N LEU A 340 25.52 2.79 7.36
CA LEU A 340 24.46 1.79 7.09
C LEU A 340 24.93 0.33 7.26
N THR A 341 26.24 0.08 7.32
CA THR A 341 26.83 -1.26 7.50
C THR A 341 26.69 -1.82 8.93
N SER A 342 26.13 -1.06 9.88
CA SER A 342 26.05 -1.45 11.30
C SER A 342 24.79 -2.23 11.67
N CYS A 343 23.83 -2.40 10.74
CA CYS A 343 22.57 -3.12 11.02
C CYS A 343 22.56 -4.51 10.35
N SER A 344 23.39 -5.42 10.85
CA SER A 344 23.37 -6.83 10.44
C SER A 344 22.59 -7.69 11.44
N ASP A 345 21.51 -8.32 10.97
CA ASP A 345 21.25 -9.75 11.26
C ASP A 345 20.10 -10.34 10.41
N ARG A 346 19.20 -9.51 9.85
CA ARG A 346 18.25 -9.90 8.78
C ARG A 346 17.95 -8.68 7.90
N SER A 347 18.28 -8.73 6.61
CA SER A 347 17.85 -7.72 5.64
C SER A 347 16.37 -7.94 5.34
N TYR A 348 15.50 -7.07 5.83
CA TYR A 348 14.10 -7.03 5.39
C TYR A 348 14.04 -6.15 4.13
N PRO A 349 13.32 -6.56 3.06
CA PRO A 349 13.21 -5.76 1.84
C PRO A 349 12.55 -4.42 2.17
N THR A 350 13.10 -3.32 1.66
CA THR A 350 12.64 -1.95 1.96
C THR A 350 11.78 -1.35 0.85
N GLY A 351 11.63 -2.05 -0.29
CA GLY A 351 10.96 -1.50 -1.47
C GLY A 351 11.88 -0.61 -2.31
N PHE A 352 11.50 -0.40 -3.58
CA PHE A 352 12.14 0.56 -4.49
C PHE A 352 11.75 2.01 -4.15
N LEU A 353 12.00 2.45 -2.93
CA LEU A 353 11.56 3.75 -2.41
C LEU A 353 12.28 4.91 -3.09
N GLN A 354 13.62 4.91 -3.08
CA GLN A 354 14.47 5.92 -3.70
C GLN A 354 14.25 5.94 -5.21
N LEU A 355 14.22 4.76 -5.85
CA LEU A 355 14.03 4.68 -7.30
C LEU A 355 12.67 5.26 -7.73
N ASN A 356 11.59 4.88 -7.04
CA ASN A 356 10.26 5.41 -7.36
C ASN A 356 10.16 6.92 -7.06
N ALA A 357 10.80 7.40 -5.99
CA ALA A 357 10.87 8.83 -5.69
C ALA A 357 11.63 9.62 -6.76
N MET A 358 12.73 9.09 -7.30
CA MET A 358 13.48 9.75 -8.37
C MET A 358 12.69 9.78 -9.68
N ARG A 359 11.96 8.70 -10.01
CA ARG A 359 11.07 8.67 -11.18
C ARG A 359 9.95 9.71 -11.07
N LEU A 360 9.37 9.89 -9.87
CA LEU A 360 8.38 10.95 -9.67
C LEU A 360 9.00 12.34 -9.75
N ALA A 361 10.21 12.53 -9.22
CA ALA A 361 10.93 13.80 -9.35
C ALA A 361 11.24 14.14 -10.82
N ASP A 362 11.60 13.14 -11.63
CA ASP A 362 11.77 13.27 -13.09
C ASP A 362 10.47 13.80 -13.72
N ILE A 363 9.35 13.08 -13.52
CA ILE A 363 8.03 13.48 -14.04
C ILE A 363 7.62 14.89 -13.56
N PHE A 364 7.75 15.20 -12.27
CA PHE A 364 7.37 16.51 -11.74
C PHE A 364 8.28 17.65 -12.22
N SER A 365 9.55 17.34 -12.50
CA SER A 365 10.47 18.34 -13.07
C SER A 365 10.18 18.61 -14.55
N ASP A 366 9.64 17.64 -15.28
CA ASP A 366 9.23 17.82 -16.67
C ASP A 366 7.85 18.50 -16.80
N ASP A 367 6.95 18.37 -15.83
CA ASP A 367 5.61 18.96 -15.89
C ASP A 367 5.57 20.47 -15.65
N SER A 368 4.85 21.23 -16.50
CA SER A 368 4.77 22.69 -16.41
C SER A 368 4.12 23.23 -15.13
N ASN A 369 3.18 22.49 -14.52
CA ASN A 369 2.51 22.91 -13.29
C ASN A 369 3.41 22.74 -12.04
N PHE A 370 4.43 21.90 -12.14
CA PHE A 370 5.29 21.50 -11.01
C PHE A 370 6.75 21.95 -11.17
N ARG A 371 7.26 22.16 -12.39
CA ARG A 371 8.68 22.43 -12.66
C ARG A 371 9.27 23.54 -11.80
N SER A 372 8.63 24.71 -11.74
CA SER A 372 9.10 25.83 -10.91
C SER A 372 9.10 25.48 -9.41
N TYR A 373 8.09 24.75 -8.94
CA TYR A 373 8.03 24.25 -7.58
C TYR A 373 9.19 23.28 -7.27
N ILE A 374 9.44 22.30 -8.14
CA ILE A 374 10.57 21.37 -7.99
C ILE A 374 11.89 22.11 -8.05
N THR A 375 12.04 23.08 -8.96
CA THR A 375 13.24 23.92 -9.05
C THR A 375 13.53 24.61 -7.72
N ILE A 376 12.52 25.27 -7.13
CA ILE A 376 12.70 26.01 -5.88
C ILE A 376 13.08 25.07 -4.72
N HIS A 377 12.44 23.91 -4.60
CA HIS A 377 12.59 23.04 -3.44
C HIS A 377 13.76 22.05 -3.55
N PHE A 378 14.10 21.58 -4.75
CA PHE A 378 15.12 20.54 -4.94
C PHE A 378 16.51 21.09 -5.24
N THR A 379 16.64 22.31 -5.76
CA THR A 379 17.95 22.90 -6.13
C THR A 379 18.94 22.91 -4.98
N LYS A 380 18.48 23.13 -3.74
CA LYS A 380 19.34 23.11 -2.55
C LYS A 380 19.97 21.73 -2.31
N VAL A 381 19.20 20.66 -2.52
CA VAL A 381 19.66 19.27 -2.41
C VAL A 381 20.64 18.94 -3.52
N LEU A 382 20.33 19.32 -4.77
CA LEU A 382 21.25 19.17 -5.91
C LEU A 382 22.59 19.88 -5.67
N THR A 383 22.54 21.11 -5.14
CA THR A 383 23.74 21.88 -4.82
C THR A 383 24.58 21.18 -3.76
N ALA A 384 23.95 20.60 -2.74
CA ALA A 384 24.65 19.82 -1.71
C ALA A 384 25.32 18.56 -2.29
N ILE A 385 24.63 17.82 -3.17
CA ILE A 385 25.18 16.65 -3.86
C ILE A 385 26.43 17.02 -4.67
N PHE A 386 26.35 18.08 -5.48
CA PHE A 386 27.51 18.52 -6.27
C PHE A 386 28.65 19.10 -5.42
N SER A 387 28.35 19.52 -4.19
CA SER A 387 29.36 20.02 -3.24
C SER A 387 30.05 18.91 -2.44
N LEU A 388 29.64 17.64 -2.60
CA LEU A 388 30.29 16.51 -1.93
C LEU A 388 31.78 16.40 -2.29
N PRO A 389 32.63 15.91 -1.37
CA PRO A 389 33.99 15.52 -1.70
C PRO A 389 33.99 14.60 -2.91
N HIS A 390 34.92 14.82 -3.83
CA HIS A 390 34.87 14.17 -5.14
C HIS A 390 34.92 12.64 -5.09
N GLY A 391 35.65 12.05 -4.14
CA GLY A 391 35.66 10.60 -3.95
C GLY A 391 34.28 10.05 -3.56
N ASP A 392 33.57 10.75 -2.68
CA ASP A 392 32.22 10.36 -2.23
C ASP A 392 31.19 10.57 -3.35
N PHE A 393 31.36 11.62 -4.16
CA PHE A 393 30.53 11.85 -5.33
C PHE A 393 30.70 10.71 -6.37
N LEU A 394 31.95 10.33 -6.69
CA LEU A 394 32.22 9.27 -7.66
C LEU A 394 31.66 7.92 -7.20
N SER A 395 31.87 7.55 -5.94
CA SER A 395 31.36 6.28 -5.40
C SER A 395 29.83 6.24 -5.35
N SER A 396 29.19 7.40 -5.18
CA SER A 396 27.74 7.50 -5.09
C SER A 396 27.04 7.60 -6.44
N TRP A 397 27.62 8.28 -7.43
CA TRP A 397 26.90 8.64 -8.66
C TRP A 397 27.56 8.16 -9.95
N CYS A 398 28.83 7.81 -9.92
CA CYS A 398 29.62 7.46 -11.11
C CYS A 398 30.26 6.06 -11.01
N SER A 399 29.78 5.21 -10.12
CA SER A 399 30.31 3.87 -9.85
C SER A 399 29.21 2.82 -9.95
N SER A 400 29.56 1.66 -10.52
CA SER A 400 28.71 0.48 -10.65
C SER A 400 28.89 -0.55 -9.51
N ASN A 401 29.49 -0.12 -8.40
CA ASN A 401 29.81 -0.98 -7.25
C ASN A 401 29.34 -0.32 -5.95
N LEU A 402 28.05 0.01 -5.83
CA LEU A 402 27.51 0.45 -4.55
C LEU A 402 27.22 -0.74 -3.62
N PRO A 403 27.57 -0.62 -2.33
CA PRO A 403 27.36 -1.71 -1.38
C PRO A 403 25.87 -1.94 -1.02
N MET A 404 24.95 -1.04 -1.42
CA MET A 404 23.57 -1.06 -0.94
C MET A 404 22.56 -0.98 -2.08
N ARG A 405 21.67 -1.97 -2.13
CA ARG A 405 20.59 -2.15 -3.09
C ARG A 405 19.25 -1.96 -2.39
N GLU A 406 18.29 -1.32 -3.06
CA GLU A 406 16.89 -1.43 -2.67
C GLU A 406 16.36 -2.79 -3.12
N GLU A 407 15.94 -3.61 -2.16
CA GLU A 407 15.24 -4.86 -2.45
C GLU A 407 13.75 -4.64 -2.22
N ASP A 408 12.96 -4.93 -3.26
CA ASP A 408 11.51 -4.88 -3.15
C ASP A 408 10.96 -6.23 -2.68
N GLY A 409 9.76 -6.18 -2.11
CA GLY A 409 9.09 -7.36 -1.56
C GLY A 409 7.59 -7.27 -1.72
N SER A 410 6.99 -8.37 -2.16
CA SER A 410 5.54 -8.56 -2.04
C SER A 410 5.22 -9.35 -0.78
N LEU A 411 4.29 -8.84 0.01
CA LEU A 411 3.79 -9.53 1.20
C LEU A 411 2.92 -10.72 0.76
N GLU A 412 3.24 -11.92 1.23
CA GLU A 412 2.38 -13.10 1.07
C GLU A 412 1.30 -13.07 2.16
N TYR A 413 0.16 -12.47 1.82
CA TYR A 413 -0.91 -12.23 2.77
C TYR A 413 -1.82 -13.46 2.94
N ASP A 414 -1.88 -13.99 4.15
CA ASP A 414 -2.84 -15.03 4.54
C ASP A 414 -3.97 -14.40 5.37
N SER A 415 -5.13 -14.24 4.72
CA SER A 415 -6.33 -13.65 5.32
C SER A 415 -6.89 -14.49 6.47
N PHE A 416 -6.81 -15.82 6.39
CA PHE A 416 -7.33 -16.71 7.42
C PHE A 416 -6.49 -16.60 8.69
N ALA A 417 -5.17 -16.63 8.55
CA ALA A 417 -4.24 -16.46 9.68
C ALA A 417 -4.31 -15.05 10.28
N ALA A 418 -4.41 -14.01 9.44
CA ALA A 418 -4.56 -12.62 9.88
C ALA A 418 -5.81 -12.43 10.76
N ALA A 419 -6.96 -12.86 10.26
CA ALA A 419 -8.22 -12.77 10.98
C ALA A 419 -8.20 -13.60 12.26
N GLY A 420 -7.64 -14.81 12.20
CA GLY A 420 -7.49 -15.69 13.37
C GLY A 420 -6.68 -15.05 14.49
N TRP A 421 -5.52 -14.47 14.17
CA TRP A 421 -4.66 -13.85 15.16
C TRP A 421 -5.36 -12.71 15.94
N VAL A 422 -6.14 -11.88 15.25
CA VAL A 422 -6.90 -10.79 15.89
C VAL A 422 -8.03 -11.34 16.77
N LEU A 423 -8.77 -12.34 16.28
CA LEU A 423 -9.87 -12.97 17.02
C LEU A 423 -9.37 -13.70 18.27
N ASP A 424 -8.21 -14.35 18.19
CA ASP A 424 -7.58 -15.02 19.33
C ASP A 424 -7.13 -13.99 20.36
N LYS A 425 -6.54 -12.86 19.92
CA LYS A 425 -6.16 -11.74 20.80
C LYS A 425 -7.34 -11.10 21.52
N LEU A 426 -8.51 -11.03 20.88
CA LEU A 426 -9.75 -10.57 21.50
C LEU A 426 -10.35 -11.58 22.50
N SER A 427 -9.91 -12.84 22.46
CA SER A 427 -10.44 -13.93 23.26
C SER A 427 -9.56 -14.25 24.47
N SER A 428 -8.24 -14.08 24.33
CA SER A 428 -7.26 -14.26 25.42
C SER A 428 -7.10 -12.97 26.24
N LEU A 429 -7.43 -12.99 27.54
CA LEU A 429 -7.08 -11.90 28.47
C LEU A 429 -5.56 -11.75 28.67
N ASP A 430 -4.77 -12.77 28.35
CA ASP A 430 -3.32 -12.78 28.54
C ASP A 430 -2.56 -12.42 27.25
N LEU A 431 -1.99 -11.21 27.25
CA LEU A 431 -1.24 -10.64 26.14
C LEU A 431 0.10 -11.34 25.83
N SER A 432 0.58 -12.25 26.69
CA SER A 432 2.00 -12.62 26.81
C SER A 432 2.48 -13.79 25.94
N ASN A 433 1.63 -14.76 25.57
CA ASN A 433 2.10 -16.04 25.00
C ASN A 433 1.69 -16.33 23.54
N GLY A 434 1.07 -15.39 22.84
CA GLY A 434 0.69 -15.59 21.42
C GLY A 434 1.90 -15.68 20.49
N THR A 435 1.90 -16.66 19.58
CA THR A 435 2.86 -16.80 18.49
C THR A 435 2.88 -15.53 17.63
N ASN A 436 4.07 -15.06 17.25
CA ASN A 436 4.18 -13.91 16.34
C ASN A 436 3.69 -14.32 14.96
N LEU A 437 2.61 -13.68 14.49
CA LEU A 437 2.22 -13.78 13.10
C LEU A 437 3.18 -12.93 12.26
N GLU A 438 3.93 -13.58 11.37
CA GLU A 438 4.87 -12.92 10.48
C GLU A 438 4.65 -13.48 9.07
N PHE A 439 4.22 -12.62 8.17
CA PHE A 439 4.07 -12.98 6.76
C PHE A 439 5.42 -12.93 6.05
N SER A 440 5.65 -13.88 5.15
CA SER A 440 6.79 -13.90 4.25
C SER A 440 6.72 -12.72 3.27
N SER A 441 7.89 -12.21 2.90
CA SER A 441 8.04 -11.29 1.78
C SER A 441 8.75 -12.03 0.65
N LEU A 442 8.12 -12.10 -0.52
CA LEU A 442 8.76 -12.64 -1.72
C LEU A 442 9.67 -11.56 -2.31
N PRO A 443 11.01 -11.76 -2.34
CA PRO A 443 11.92 -10.73 -2.82
C PRO A 443 11.79 -10.55 -4.33
N ASN A 444 11.67 -9.30 -4.77
CA ASN A 444 11.74 -8.93 -6.18
C ASN A 444 13.06 -8.21 -6.46
N ASN A 445 13.83 -8.80 -7.35
CA ASN A 445 15.26 -8.56 -7.44
C ASN A 445 15.66 -8.00 -8.82
N MET A 446 15.85 -6.68 -8.91
CA MET A 446 16.46 -6.03 -10.08
C MET A 446 17.99 -6.17 -10.07
N PRO A 447 18.67 -6.51 -11.19
CA PRO A 447 20.14 -6.57 -11.24
C PRO A 447 20.79 -5.27 -10.75
N GLN A 448 21.86 -5.38 -9.96
CA GLN A 448 22.53 -4.23 -9.32
C GLN A 448 22.95 -3.14 -10.32
N THR A 449 23.61 -3.56 -11.41
CA THR A 449 24.05 -2.65 -12.47
C THR A 449 22.89 -1.90 -13.12
N SER A 450 21.72 -2.54 -13.25
CA SER A 450 20.51 -1.89 -13.79
C SER A 450 19.97 -0.83 -12.83
N TYR A 451 19.98 -1.10 -11.52
CA TYR A 451 19.52 -0.14 -10.51
C TYR A 451 20.40 1.12 -10.51
N GLU A 452 21.72 0.95 -10.50
CA GLU A 452 22.68 2.04 -10.44
C GLU A 452 22.62 2.92 -11.70
N HIS A 453 22.57 2.30 -12.89
CA HIS A 453 22.41 3.03 -14.14
C HIS A 453 21.08 3.79 -14.22
N GLN A 454 19.97 3.18 -13.76
CA GLN A 454 18.68 3.88 -13.71
C GLN A 454 18.71 5.07 -12.75
N ARG A 455 19.32 4.91 -11.57
CA ARG A 455 19.47 5.99 -10.60
C ARG A 455 20.24 7.17 -11.19
N THR A 456 21.40 6.93 -11.79
CA THR A 456 22.18 8.02 -12.36
C THR A 456 21.51 8.62 -13.60
N SER A 457 20.85 7.81 -14.42
CA SER A 457 20.04 8.31 -15.53
C SER A 457 18.95 9.27 -15.05
N LEU A 458 18.14 8.89 -14.06
CA LEU A 458 17.10 9.75 -13.49
C LEU A 458 17.69 11.04 -12.90
N PHE A 459 18.86 10.95 -12.26
CA PHE A 459 19.53 12.15 -11.74
C PHE A 459 19.89 13.14 -12.84
N VAL A 460 20.42 12.65 -13.97
CA VAL A 460 20.74 13.48 -15.14
C VAL A 460 19.47 14.07 -15.76
N LYS A 461 18.41 13.28 -15.91
CA LYS A 461 17.12 13.74 -16.46
C LYS A 461 16.49 14.84 -15.63
N VAL A 462 16.45 14.69 -14.31
CA VAL A 462 15.96 15.74 -13.41
C VAL A 462 16.73 17.04 -13.62
N ILE A 463 18.07 16.98 -13.71
CA ILE A 463 18.87 18.19 -13.97
C ILE A 463 18.52 18.79 -15.34
N ALA A 464 18.42 17.98 -16.39
CA ALA A 464 18.07 18.42 -17.73
C ALA A 464 16.71 19.15 -17.74
N ASN A 465 15.68 18.56 -17.12
CA ASN A 465 14.34 19.14 -17.03
C ASN A 465 14.33 20.50 -16.31
N LEU A 466 15.17 20.67 -15.28
CA LEU A 466 15.29 21.95 -14.55
C LEU A 466 15.97 23.06 -15.38
N HIS A 467 16.69 22.71 -16.44
CA HIS A 467 17.26 23.66 -17.40
C HIS A 467 16.30 24.02 -18.54
N CYS A 468 15.25 23.23 -18.76
CA CYS A 468 14.30 23.44 -19.84
C CYS A 468 13.48 24.72 -19.64
N PHE A 469 13.51 25.60 -20.65
CA PHE A 469 12.66 26.78 -20.73
C PHE A 469 11.92 26.78 -22.06
N VAL A 470 10.58 26.72 -21.99
CA VAL A 470 9.70 26.74 -23.17
C VAL A 470 8.96 28.07 -23.18
N PRO A 471 9.33 29.05 -24.04
CA PRO A 471 8.79 30.41 -24.00
C PRO A 471 7.27 30.53 -24.13
N THR A 472 6.61 29.52 -24.71
CA THR A 472 5.15 29.50 -24.91
C THR A 472 4.39 28.95 -23.72
N ILE A 473 5.08 28.33 -22.75
CA ILE A 473 4.47 27.63 -21.60
C ILE A 473 4.99 28.24 -20.28
N CYS A 474 6.30 28.48 -20.19
CA CYS A 474 6.96 29.01 -19.01
C CYS A 474 6.76 30.52 -18.85
N GLU A 475 6.67 30.97 -17.61
CA GLU A 475 6.72 32.40 -17.31
C GLU A 475 8.16 32.91 -17.47
N GLU A 476 8.37 34.15 -17.95
CA GLU A 476 9.73 34.69 -18.16
C GLU A 476 10.57 34.72 -16.86
N GLN A 477 9.92 34.74 -15.69
CA GLN A 477 10.56 34.67 -14.38
C GLN A 477 11.20 33.30 -14.10
N GLU A 478 10.76 32.25 -14.80
CA GLU A 478 11.32 30.90 -14.71
C GLU A 478 12.60 30.75 -15.55
N ARG A 479 12.87 31.72 -16.44
CA ARG A 479 14.06 31.69 -17.28
C ARG A 479 15.33 31.73 -16.42
N ASN A 480 16.18 30.72 -16.57
CA ASN A 480 17.40 30.53 -15.78
C ASN A 480 17.16 30.38 -14.27
N LEU A 481 15.92 30.10 -13.82
CA LEU A 481 15.59 30.01 -12.40
C LEU A 481 16.47 28.99 -11.66
N PHE A 482 16.67 27.82 -12.25
CA PHE A 482 17.54 26.78 -11.69
C PHE A 482 18.98 27.28 -11.47
N LEU A 483 19.60 27.87 -12.50
CA LEU A 483 20.97 28.39 -12.42
C LEU A 483 21.12 29.48 -11.36
N LEU A 484 20.18 30.43 -11.31
CA LEU A 484 20.19 31.52 -10.33
C LEU A 484 20.07 30.96 -8.91
N LYS A 485 19.17 30.01 -8.68
CA LYS A 485 19.00 29.36 -7.37
C LYS A 485 20.18 28.48 -6.98
N PHE A 486 20.80 27.81 -7.94
CA PHE A 486 21.99 26.99 -7.69
C PHE A 486 23.17 27.88 -7.24
N LEU A 487 23.39 29.00 -7.91
CA LEU A 487 24.40 29.99 -7.53
C LEU A 487 24.14 30.61 -6.15
N GLU A 488 22.88 30.94 -5.85
CA GLU A 488 22.45 31.41 -4.53
C GLU A 488 22.79 30.35 -3.44
N CYS A 489 22.47 29.08 -3.68
CA CYS A 489 22.74 27.99 -2.75
C CYS A 489 24.24 27.75 -2.53
N LEU A 490 25.09 27.92 -3.56
CA LEU A 490 26.55 27.78 -3.43
C LEU A 490 27.16 28.85 -2.51
N GLN A 491 26.58 30.05 -2.49
CA GLN A 491 27.01 31.15 -1.63
C GLN A 491 26.59 30.94 -0.17
N MET A 492 25.59 30.10 0.08
CA MET A 492 25.12 29.76 1.43
C MET A 492 26.02 28.71 2.13
N ASP A 493 25.99 28.71 3.46
CA ASP A 493 26.57 27.66 4.28
C ASP A 493 25.63 26.43 4.34
N LEU A 494 25.78 25.54 3.35
CA LEU A 494 24.93 24.36 3.20
C LEU A 494 25.08 23.37 4.38
N SER A 495 26.24 23.34 5.04
CA SER A 495 26.56 22.38 6.12
C SER A 495 25.61 22.50 7.31
N LYS A 496 25.19 23.72 7.66
CA LYS A 496 24.21 23.98 8.73
C LYS A 496 22.78 23.65 8.33
N SER A 497 22.50 23.74 7.04
CA SER A 497 21.15 23.70 6.50
C SER A 497 20.73 22.31 6.00
N LEU A 498 21.72 21.43 5.78
CA LEU A 498 21.61 20.06 5.32
C LEU A 498 22.70 19.21 6.01
N PRO A 499 22.53 18.91 7.32
CA PRO A 499 23.54 18.20 8.11
C PRO A 499 23.73 16.75 7.68
N GLU A 500 22.79 16.20 6.89
CA GLU A 500 22.88 14.86 6.32
C GLU A 500 24.09 14.74 5.39
N PHE A 501 24.44 15.81 4.65
CA PHE A 501 25.55 15.79 3.71
C PHE A 501 26.87 16.17 4.38
N SER A 502 27.91 15.35 4.19
CA SER A 502 29.27 15.60 4.69
C SER A 502 30.02 16.64 3.86
N ILE A 503 29.57 17.90 3.92
CA ILE A 503 30.14 19.02 3.15
C ILE A 503 31.25 19.69 3.97
N ASN A 504 32.43 19.87 3.36
CA ASN A 504 33.51 20.66 3.95
C ASN A 504 33.26 22.16 3.71
N SER A 505 33.05 22.95 4.77
CA SER A 505 32.81 24.40 4.69
C SER A 505 33.98 25.18 4.11
N ASP A 506 35.21 24.64 4.24
CA ASP A 506 36.45 25.38 3.98
C ASP A 506 37.05 25.08 2.60
N ALA A 507 36.46 24.15 1.84
CA ALA A 507 36.92 23.78 0.50
C ALA A 507 36.37 24.72 -0.59
N PRO A 508 37.12 24.97 -1.69
CA PRO A 508 36.63 25.78 -2.80
C PRO A 508 35.45 25.09 -3.52
N LYS A 509 34.23 25.43 -3.11
CA LYS A 509 32.97 24.82 -3.57
C LYS A 509 32.85 24.76 -5.09
N ALA A 510 33.17 25.87 -5.78
CA ALA A 510 33.08 25.95 -7.24
C ALA A 510 34.00 24.94 -7.95
N THR A 511 35.24 24.77 -7.49
CA THR A 511 36.19 23.80 -8.08
C THR A 511 35.71 22.36 -7.89
N THR A 512 35.17 22.04 -6.72
CA THR A 512 34.60 20.71 -6.43
C THR A 512 33.39 20.42 -7.31
N VAL A 513 32.45 21.36 -7.41
CA VAL A 513 31.25 21.26 -8.25
C VAL A 513 31.62 21.03 -9.72
N CYS A 514 32.51 21.86 -10.28
CA CYS A 514 32.97 21.70 -11.66
C CYS A 514 33.61 20.33 -11.91
N ARG A 515 34.38 19.81 -10.95
CA ARG A 515 35.01 18.48 -11.07
C ARG A 515 33.97 17.35 -11.01
N ASN A 516 32.98 17.45 -10.13
CA ASN A 516 31.90 16.48 -10.00
C ASN A 516 31.01 16.47 -11.24
N LEU A 517 30.62 17.64 -11.77
CA LEU A 517 29.86 17.77 -13.02
C LEU A 517 30.55 17.12 -14.21
N ARG A 518 31.87 17.35 -14.40
CA ARG A 518 32.63 16.70 -15.49
C ARG A 518 32.63 15.18 -15.39
N SER A 519 32.66 14.66 -14.17
CA SER A 519 32.69 13.21 -13.94
C SER A 519 31.32 12.59 -14.17
N LEU A 520 30.26 13.28 -13.74
CA LEU A 520 28.89 12.91 -14.05
C LEU A 520 28.66 12.91 -15.56
N LEU A 521 29.11 13.95 -16.27
CA LEU A 521 28.98 14.05 -17.72
C LEU A 521 29.67 12.88 -18.44
N SER A 522 30.91 12.56 -18.08
CA SER A 522 31.63 11.43 -18.66
C SER A 522 30.95 10.09 -18.38
N HIS A 523 30.34 9.92 -17.21
CA HIS A 523 29.58 8.71 -16.90
C HIS A 523 28.24 8.68 -17.66
N ALA A 524 27.51 9.80 -17.74
CA ALA A 524 26.26 9.92 -18.49
C ALA A 524 26.45 9.58 -19.98
N GLU A 525 27.56 10.01 -20.59
CA GLU A 525 27.91 9.64 -21.96
C GLU A 525 28.07 8.12 -22.15
N SER A 526 28.51 7.39 -21.11
CA SER A 526 28.60 5.92 -21.16
C SER A 526 27.26 5.19 -21.03
N LEU A 527 26.20 5.90 -20.62
CA LEU A 527 24.85 5.36 -20.44
C LEU A 527 23.98 5.48 -21.72
N ILE A 528 24.45 6.21 -22.73
CA ILE A 528 23.79 6.32 -24.05
C ILE A 528 24.03 5.04 -24.87
N PRO A 529 23.04 4.56 -25.64
CA PRO A 529 21.65 5.01 -25.71
C PRO A 529 20.73 4.24 -24.74
N ASN A 530 21.30 3.35 -23.93
CA ASN A 530 20.53 2.32 -23.23
C ASN A 530 19.70 2.86 -22.07
N PHE A 531 20.19 3.88 -21.36
CA PHE A 531 19.55 4.44 -20.18
C PHE A 531 19.31 5.96 -20.27
N LEU A 532 20.02 6.65 -21.17
CA LEU A 532 19.90 8.10 -21.38
C LEU A 532 19.82 8.43 -22.87
N ASN A 533 19.10 9.49 -23.20
CA ASN A 533 19.03 10.04 -24.53
C ASN A 533 20.13 11.10 -24.74
N GLU A 534 20.48 11.36 -25.99
CA GLU A 534 21.51 12.35 -26.31
C GLU A 534 21.09 13.77 -25.89
N GLU A 535 19.80 14.11 -25.98
CA GLU A 535 19.24 15.40 -25.58
C GLU A 535 19.47 15.72 -24.09
N ASP A 536 19.22 14.75 -23.20
CA ASP A 536 19.43 14.91 -21.74
C ASP A 536 20.89 15.23 -21.43
N VAL A 537 21.82 14.55 -22.13
CA VAL A 537 23.26 14.73 -21.95
C VAL A 537 23.75 16.05 -22.55
N GLN A 538 23.13 16.51 -23.64
CA GLN A 538 23.41 17.84 -24.22
C GLN A 538 22.97 18.96 -23.28
N LEU A 539 21.84 18.83 -22.59
CA LEU A 539 21.38 19.81 -21.60
C LEU A 539 22.27 19.88 -20.35
N LEU A 540 22.89 18.76 -19.97
CA LEU A 540 23.86 18.70 -18.87
C LEU A 540 25.20 19.39 -19.21
N ARG A 541 25.56 19.44 -20.49
CA ARG A 541 26.84 19.98 -20.99
C ARG A 541 26.83 21.50 -21.02
#